data_AF-A0A200PUK4-F1
#
_entry.id   AF-A0A200PUK4-F1
#
_cell.length_a   1.000
_cell.length_b   1.000
_cell.length_c   1.000
_cell.angle_alpha   90.00
_cell.angle_beta   90.00
_cell.angle_gamma   90.00
#
_symmetry.space_group_name_H-M   'P 1'
#
loop_
_entity.id
_entity.type
_entity.pdbx_description
1 polymer ?
#
loop_
_entity_poly.entity_id
_entity_poly.type
_entity_poly.pdbx_seq_one_letter_code
_entity_poly.pdbx_strand_id
1 'polypeptide(L)'
;MQSRGSSNRLSGLVFPSRISVLMFSMFATMASIYVAGRLWQDAENRVYLIKELDRITGQGQSAISVDDTLKVIACREQQKKLSALEMDLAAARQEGFVSKHLSESTKTQPRKRLVAVIGILTRFGRQNNRDAIRRAWMPTGAALKKLEDDKGIIIRFVIGRSANRGDSLDRGIDSENRQHNDFIILDNNEAPEELPKKTKLFFAHAADTWDAEFYAKVNDAVYVNIDALGAMLATHLDKPRVYIGCMKSGEVFSEPTHKWYEPDWWKFGDGKS
;
A
#
# COMPACT_ATOMS: atom_id res chain seq x y z
N MET A 1 -61.21 31.21 -58.41
CA MET A 1 -62.17 32.06 -57.67
C MET A 1 -61.72 32.13 -56.20
N GLN A 2 -61.61 33.36 -55.68
CA GLN A 2 -61.67 33.78 -54.26
C GLN A 2 -60.56 33.39 -53.24
N SER A 3 -59.77 34.43 -52.96
CA SER A 3 -59.12 34.88 -51.70
C SER A 3 -59.68 34.41 -50.34
N ARG A 4 -58.76 34.17 -49.38
CA ARG A 4 -58.67 34.71 -47.98
C ARG A 4 -57.51 33.97 -47.27
N GLY A 5 -56.62 34.54 -46.44
CA GLY A 5 -56.62 35.75 -45.63
C GLY A 5 -56.06 35.37 -44.25
N SER A 6 -54.94 35.98 -43.87
CA SER A 6 -54.14 35.83 -42.63
C SER A 6 -54.93 35.93 -41.31
N SER A 7 -54.51 35.18 -40.28
CA SER A 7 -54.22 35.75 -38.94
C SER A 7 -53.57 34.73 -37.98
N ASN A 8 -52.31 34.96 -37.63
CA ASN A 8 -51.65 34.43 -36.44
C ASN A 8 -52.34 34.98 -35.17
N ARG A 9 -52.61 34.14 -34.17
CA ARG A 9 -52.87 34.58 -32.79
C ARG A 9 -51.82 33.98 -31.88
N LEU A 10 -50.83 34.81 -31.51
CA LEU A 10 -49.96 34.62 -30.37
C LEU A 10 -50.79 34.65 -29.09
N SER A 11 -50.70 33.60 -28.29
CA SER A 11 -51.16 33.55 -26.90
C SER A 11 -50.35 34.53 -26.04
N GLY A 12 -51.05 35.43 -25.35
CA GLY A 12 -50.49 36.57 -24.65
C GLY A 12 -49.58 36.22 -23.46
N LEU A 13 -48.44 36.90 -23.41
CA LEU A 13 -47.58 37.03 -22.23
C LEU A 13 -48.24 37.92 -21.19
N VAL A 14 -48.51 37.35 -20.01
CA VAL A 14 -48.88 38.12 -18.82
C VAL A 14 -47.62 38.77 -18.27
N PHE A 15 -47.46 40.08 -18.49
CA PHE A 15 -46.38 40.86 -17.88
C PHE A 15 -46.64 41.01 -16.38
N PRO A 16 -45.73 40.57 -15.48
CA PRO A 16 -45.87 40.83 -14.06
C PRO A 16 -45.77 42.35 -13.83
N SER A 17 -46.69 42.88 -13.01
CA SER A 17 -46.69 44.31 -12.67
C SER A 17 -45.34 44.71 -12.08
N ARG A 18 -44.86 45.93 -12.38
CA ARG A 18 -43.59 46.46 -11.80
C ARG A 18 -43.57 46.37 -10.27
N ILE A 19 -44.75 46.45 -9.65
CA ILE A 19 -44.96 46.28 -8.21
C ILE A 19 -44.63 44.85 -7.77
N SER A 20 -45.03 43.82 -8.52
CA SER A 20 -44.72 42.42 -8.21
C SER A 20 -43.22 42.14 -8.26
N VAL A 21 -42.50 42.69 -9.24
CA VAL A 21 -41.04 42.51 -9.37
C VAL A 21 -40.30 43.17 -8.20
N LEU A 22 -40.72 44.38 -7.81
CA LEU A 22 -40.17 45.08 -6.64
C LEU A 22 -40.41 44.28 -5.35
N MET A 23 -41.62 43.76 -5.14
CA MET A 23 -41.93 42.94 -3.96
C MET A 23 -41.09 41.66 -3.91
N PHE A 24 -40.96 40.94 -5.03
CA PHE A 24 -40.10 39.75 -5.09
C PHE A 24 -38.63 40.07 -4.85
N SER A 25 -38.12 41.20 -5.37
CA SER A 25 -36.74 41.63 -5.10
C SER A 25 -36.53 41.96 -3.62
N MET A 26 -37.50 42.58 -2.97
CA MET A 26 -37.44 42.88 -1.53
C MET A 26 -37.39 41.59 -0.70
N PHE A 27 -38.26 40.63 -0.99
CA PHE A 27 -38.25 39.33 -0.31
C PHE A 27 -36.96 38.55 -0.55
N ALA A 28 -36.42 38.58 -1.77
CA ALA A 28 -35.14 37.95 -2.07
C ALA A 28 -33.99 38.57 -1.27
N THR A 29 -33.92 39.91 -1.18
CA THR A 29 -32.89 40.59 -0.38
C THR A 29 -33.02 40.29 1.12
N MET A 30 -34.24 40.27 1.68
CA MET A 30 -34.44 39.85 3.08
C MET A 30 -34.01 38.41 3.32
N ALA A 31 -34.33 37.49 2.40
CA ALA A 31 -33.92 36.09 2.50
C ALA A 31 -32.39 35.95 2.46
N SER A 32 -31.72 36.67 1.56
CA SER A 32 -30.26 36.68 1.47
C SER A 32 -29.60 37.21 2.74
N ILE A 33 -30.13 38.31 3.31
CA ILE A 33 -29.63 38.87 4.57
C ILE A 33 -29.85 37.90 5.73
N TYR A 34 -31.02 37.23 5.79
CA TYR A 34 -31.31 36.23 6.82
C TYR A 34 -30.36 35.03 6.74
N VAL A 35 -30.13 34.48 5.55
CA VAL A 35 -29.21 33.36 5.35
C VAL A 35 -27.78 33.77 5.70
N ALA A 36 -27.33 34.94 5.26
CA ALA A 36 -26.01 35.47 5.62
C ALA A 36 -25.85 35.64 7.14
N GLY A 37 -26.88 36.14 7.83
CA GLY A 37 -26.90 36.26 9.28
C GLY A 37 -26.83 34.91 9.99
N ARG A 38 -27.54 33.89 9.50
CA ARG A 38 -27.49 32.52 10.04
C ARG A 38 -26.12 31.87 9.84
N LEU A 39 -25.50 32.07 8.68
CA LEU A 39 -24.15 31.59 8.39
C LEU A 39 -23.10 32.29 9.27
N TRP A 40 -23.26 33.60 9.51
CA TRP A 40 -22.39 34.35 10.41
C TRP A 40 -22.49 33.85 11.86
N GLN A 41 -23.70 33.62 12.36
CA GLN A 41 -23.91 33.04 13.70
C GLN A 41 -23.34 31.61 13.82
N ASP A 42 -23.47 30.78 12.77
CA ASP A 42 -22.86 29.45 12.76
C ASP A 42 -21.33 29.53 12.79
N ALA A 43 -20.73 30.48 12.07
CA ALA A 43 -19.30 30.73 12.10
C ALA A 43 -18.82 31.18 13.48
N GLU A 44 -19.51 32.11 14.14
CA GLU A 44 -19.19 32.53 15.51
C GLU A 44 -19.32 31.36 16.51
N ASN A 45 -20.37 30.55 16.40
CA ASN A 45 -20.54 29.37 17.24
C ASN A 45 -19.43 28.34 17.03
N ARG A 46 -18.99 28.10 15.78
CA ARG A 46 -17.86 27.21 15.50
C ARG A 46 -16.57 27.72 16.12
N VAL A 47 -16.28 29.01 15.99
CA VAL A 47 -15.09 29.63 16.59
C VAL A 47 -15.14 29.52 18.11
N TYR A 48 -16.31 29.76 18.72
CA TYR A 48 -16.51 29.59 20.16
C TYR A 48 -16.29 28.14 20.61
N LEU A 49 -16.87 27.16 19.90
CA LEU A 49 -16.72 25.75 20.22
C LEU A 49 -15.28 25.27 20.02
N ILE A 50 -14.57 25.73 19.00
CA ILE A 50 -13.15 25.42 18.78
C ILE A 50 -12.31 25.98 19.93
N LYS A 51 -12.58 27.21 20.36
CA LYS A 51 -11.87 27.83 21.50
C LYS A 51 -12.14 27.10 22.81
N GLU A 52 -13.38 26.64 23.01
CA GLU A 52 -13.75 25.86 24.19
C GLU A 52 -13.13 24.45 24.15
N LEU A 53 -13.07 23.82 22.96
CA LEU A 53 -12.40 22.55 22.76
C LEU A 53 -10.89 22.67 23.02
N ASP A 54 -10.24 23.73 22.53
CA ASP A 54 -8.82 24.00 22.78
C ASP A 54 -8.57 24.27 24.28
N ARG A 55 -9.48 24.95 24.98
CA ARG A 55 -9.42 25.13 26.44
C ARG A 55 -9.49 23.79 27.18
N ILE A 56 -10.40 22.90 26.79
CA ILE A 56 -10.57 21.57 27.39
C ILE A 56 -9.38 20.65 27.04
N THR A 57 -8.81 20.78 25.85
CA THR A 57 -7.68 19.96 25.40
C THR A 57 -6.36 20.45 25.97
N GLY A 58 -6.21 21.76 26.19
CA GLY A 58 -5.03 22.41 26.78
C GLY A 58 -4.94 22.32 28.30
N GLN A 59 -6.07 22.22 29.02
CA GLN A 59 -6.12 21.87 30.44
C GLN A 59 -6.35 20.36 30.55
N GLY A 60 -5.26 19.58 30.58
CA GLY A 60 -5.25 18.12 30.60
C GLY A 60 -6.06 17.46 31.72
N GLN A 61 -7.38 17.42 31.55
CA GLN A 61 -8.34 16.55 32.22
C GLN A 61 -9.47 16.22 31.23
N SER A 62 -9.13 15.80 30.01
CA SER A 62 -10.02 14.87 29.29
C SER A 62 -9.98 13.56 30.07
N ALA A 63 -11.12 13.02 30.48
CA ALA A 63 -11.20 11.67 31.01
C ALA A 63 -10.68 10.70 29.94
N ILE A 64 -9.38 10.39 30.02
CA ILE A 64 -8.70 9.47 29.12
C ILE A 64 -9.35 8.11 29.38
N SER A 65 -10.01 7.54 28.38
CA SER A 65 -10.47 6.15 28.46
C SER A 65 -9.29 5.26 28.86
N VAL A 66 -9.53 4.20 29.63
CA VAL A 66 -8.47 3.22 29.98
C VAL A 66 -7.76 2.74 28.69
N ASP A 67 -8.51 2.61 27.59
CA ASP A 67 -7.98 2.24 26.28
C ASP A 67 -7.04 3.29 25.68
N ASP A 68 -7.34 4.58 25.82
CA ASP A 68 -6.46 5.64 25.32
C ASP A 68 -5.17 5.72 26.14
N THR A 69 -5.27 5.45 27.45
CA THR A 69 -4.09 5.34 28.33
C THR A 69 -3.23 4.14 27.92
N LEU A 70 -3.84 2.99 27.63
CA LEU A 70 -3.14 1.79 27.16
C LEU A 70 -2.48 2.00 25.79
N LYS A 71 -3.14 2.68 24.85
CA LYS A 71 -2.55 3.06 23.55
C LYS A 71 -1.32 3.96 23.72
N VAL A 72 -1.41 4.96 24.60
CA VAL A 72 -0.26 5.84 24.91
C VAL A 72 0.89 5.07 25.56
N ILE A 73 0.60 4.12 26.45
CA ILE A 73 1.61 3.25 27.06
C ILE A 73 2.27 2.35 26.01
N ALA A 74 1.47 1.72 25.13
CA ALA A 74 1.99 0.88 24.05
C ALA A 74 2.85 1.68 23.06
N CYS A 75 2.42 2.89 22.69
CA CYS A 75 3.22 3.81 21.87
C CYS A 75 4.54 4.19 22.56
N ARG A 76 4.50 4.47 23.86
CA ARG A 76 5.71 4.77 24.65
C ARG A 76 6.64 3.55 24.74
N GLU A 77 6.10 2.35 24.84
CA GLU A 77 6.90 1.12 24.84
C GLU A 77 7.56 0.87 23.48
N GLN A 78 6.83 1.11 22.38
CA GLN A 78 7.40 1.09 21.03
C GLN A 78 8.50 2.14 20.86
N GLN A 79 8.29 3.36 21.36
CA GLN A 79 9.31 4.41 21.36
C GLN A 79 10.58 3.96 22.10
N LYS A 80 10.43 3.30 23.25
CA LYS A 80 11.56 2.74 24.01
C LYS A 80 12.29 1.64 23.23
N LYS A 81 11.55 0.74 22.57
CA LYS A 81 12.14 -0.30 21.72
C LYS A 81 12.89 0.30 20.54
N LEU A 82 12.34 1.35 19.93
CA LEU A 82 12.98 2.07 18.83
C LEU A 82 14.27 2.77 19.31
N SER A 83 14.24 3.46 20.45
CA SER A 83 15.44 4.08 21.03
C SER A 83 16.50 3.05 21.44
N ALA A 84 16.09 1.88 21.93
CA ALA A 84 17.01 0.79 22.25
C ALA A 84 17.68 0.24 20.97
N LEU A 85 16.91 0.00 19.92
CA LEU A 85 17.43 -0.41 18.61
C LEU A 85 18.36 0.65 18.01
N GLU A 86 18.07 1.94 18.17
CA GLU A 86 18.95 3.03 17.73
C GLU A 86 20.27 3.05 18.52
N MET A 87 20.22 2.81 19.83
CA MET A 87 21.42 2.66 20.66
C MET A 87 22.24 1.44 20.25
N ASP A 88 21.61 0.29 20.04
CA ASP A 88 22.27 -0.94 19.58
C ASP A 88 22.91 -0.73 18.20
N LEU A 89 22.21 -0.04 17.30
CA LEU A 89 22.73 0.32 15.98
C LEU A 89 23.92 1.27 16.09
N ALA A 90 23.88 2.25 17.00
CA ALA A 90 25.00 3.16 17.25
C ALA A 90 26.22 2.42 17.85
N ALA A 91 26.00 1.50 18.80
CA ALA A 91 27.04 0.66 19.37
C ALA A 91 27.67 -0.24 18.29
N ALA A 92 26.84 -0.92 17.51
CA ALA A 92 27.30 -1.74 16.39
C ALA A 92 28.15 -0.91 15.40
N ARG A 93 27.75 0.33 15.09
CA ARG A 93 28.53 1.25 14.22
C ARG A 93 29.92 1.56 14.81
N GLN A 94 30.03 1.76 16.12
CA GLN A 94 31.32 1.97 16.80
C GLN A 94 32.18 0.70 16.78
N GLU A 95 31.56 -0.47 16.82
CA GLU A 95 32.22 -1.78 16.67
C GLU A 95 32.56 -2.13 15.21
N GLY A 96 32.33 -1.20 14.27
CA GLY A 96 32.71 -1.35 12.86
C GLY A 96 31.58 -1.83 11.93
N PHE A 97 30.32 -1.88 12.39
CA PHE A 97 29.17 -2.13 11.53
C PHE A 97 28.97 -0.95 10.56
N VAL A 98 29.34 -1.15 9.30
CA VAL A 98 29.05 -0.21 8.22
C VAL A 98 27.75 -0.63 7.56
N SER A 99 26.74 0.25 7.60
CA SER A 99 25.53 0.08 6.79
C SER A 99 25.95 0.01 5.32
N LYS A 100 25.54 -1.04 4.58
CA LYS A 100 25.83 -1.22 3.15
C LYS A 100 25.52 0.04 2.32
N HIS A 101 24.54 0.84 2.75
CA HIS A 101 24.11 2.07 2.08
C HIS A 101 25.04 3.29 2.32
N LEU A 102 25.98 3.22 3.28
CA LEU A 102 26.95 4.29 3.60
C LEU A 102 28.39 3.92 3.20
N SER A 103 28.66 2.65 2.89
CA SER A 103 29.99 2.14 2.47
C SER A 103 30.38 2.47 1.03
N GLU A 104 29.72 3.41 0.35
CA GLU A 104 29.96 3.67 -1.08
C GLU A 104 31.15 4.62 -1.36
N SER A 105 32.00 4.92 -0.37
CA SER A 105 33.19 5.77 -0.60
C SER A 105 34.54 5.06 -0.60
N THR A 106 34.63 3.77 -0.24
CA THR A 106 35.94 3.10 -0.23
C THR A 106 35.92 1.66 -0.73
N LYS A 107 36.27 1.51 -2.02
CA LYS A 107 37.00 0.38 -2.60
C LYS A 107 36.44 -1.03 -2.33
N THR A 108 35.38 -1.37 -3.04
CA THR A 108 35.22 -2.71 -3.64
C THR A 108 34.43 -2.49 -4.92
N GLN A 109 34.73 -3.22 -6.00
CA GLN A 109 34.08 -3.08 -7.31
C GLN A 109 32.60 -2.70 -7.17
N PRO A 110 32.10 -1.64 -7.84
CA PRO A 110 30.73 -1.19 -7.67
C PRO A 110 29.83 -2.39 -7.93
N ARG A 111 29.21 -2.92 -6.87
CA ARG A 111 28.18 -3.95 -7.03
C ARG A 111 27.17 -3.30 -7.96
N LYS A 112 26.94 -3.94 -9.10
CA LYS A 112 26.00 -3.46 -10.11
C LYS A 112 24.67 -3.19 -9.39
N ARG A 113 24.33 -1.91 -9.27
CA ARG A 113 23.19 -1.46 -8.45
C ARG A 113 21.92 -2.03 -9.08
N LEU A 114 21.28 -2.96 -8.39
CA LEU A 114 20.11 -3.66 -8.90
C LEU A 114 18.89 -2.76 -8.77
N VAL A 115 18.05 -2.73 -9.80
CA VAL A 115 16.80 -1.97 -9.76
C VAL A 115 15.79 -2.69 -8.89
N ALA A 116 15.62 -4.00 -9.07
CA ALA A 116 14.62 -4.74 -8.32
C ALA A 116 14.94 -6.21 -8.10
N VAL A 117 14.50 -6.76 -6.97
CA VAL A 117 14.41 -8.21 -6.72
C VAL A 117 12.94 -8.60 -6.61
N ILE A 118 12.49 -9.48 -7.51
CA ILE A 118 11.11 -9.95 -7.60
C ILE A 118 11.04 -11.41 -7.13
N GLY A 119 10.37 -11.64 -6.02
CA GLY A 119 10.06 -12.97 -5.49
C GLY A 119 8.67 -13.43 -5.91
N ILE A 120 8.60 -14.50 -6.70
CA ILE A 120 7.34 -15.14 -7.09
C ILE A 120 7.02 -16.23 -6.06
N LEU A 121 6.07 -15.97 -5.17
CA LEU A 121 5.64 -16.93 -4.15
C LEU A 121 4.89 -18.09 -4.81
N THR A 122 5.47 -19.28 -4.70
CA THR A 122 4.91 -20.55 -5.20
C THR A 122 4.75 -21.55 -4.05
N ARG A 123 4.10 -22.69 -4.33
CA ARG A 123 3.96 -23.83 -3.42
C ARG A 123 4.29 -25.15 -4.11
N PHE A 124 4.31 -26.24 -3.35
CA PHE A 124 4.31 -27.59 -3.90
C PHE A 124 3.08 -27.85 -4.79
N GLY A 125 3.22 -28.73 -5.79
CA GLY A 125 2.16 -29.04 -6.75
C GLY A 125 1.86 -27.96 -7.80
N ARG A 126 2.53 -26.81 -7.74
CA ARG A 126 2.33 -25.67 -8.67
C ARG A 126 3.33 -25.65 -9.84
N GLN A 127 3.86 -26.79 -10.25
CA GLN A 127 4.83 -26.87 -11.35
C GLN A 127 4.27 -26.30 -12.65
N ASN A 128 3.03 -26.64 -13.01
CA ASN A 128 2.37 -26.10 -14.20
C ASN A 128 2.29 -24.57 -14.21
N ASN A 129 2.06 -23.95 -13.04
CA ASN A 129 2.04 -22.50 -12.91
C ASN A 129 3.42 -21.89 -13.16
N ARG A 130 4.47 -22.48 -12.58
CA ARG A 130 5.86 -22.03 -12.81
C ARG A 130 6.24 -22.16 -14.27
N ASP A 131 5.90 -23.27 -14.91
CA ASP A 131 6.18 -23.49 -16.33
C ASP A 131 5.40 -22.52 -17.23
N ALA A 132 4.17 -22.17 -16.87
CA ALA A 132 3.41 -21.15 -17.56
C ALA A 132 4.07 -19.77 -17.43
N ILE A 133 4.54 -19.41 -16.24
CA ILE A 133 5.26 -18.15 -15.99
C ILE A 133 6.55 -18.07 -16.80
N ARG A 134 7.36 -19.14 -16.80
CA ARG A 134 8.59 -19.26 -17.62
C ARG A 134 8.34 -19.12 -19.12
N ARG A 135 7.17 -19.56 -19.59
CA ARG A 135 6.77 -19.43 -20.99
C ARG A 135 6.16 -18.07 -21.32
N ALA A 136 5.59 -17.38 -20.35
CA ALA A 136 4.79 -16.17 -20.58
C ALA A 136 5.59 -14.88 -20.37
N TRP A 137 6.23 -14.70 -19.23
CA TRP A 137 6.80 -13.40 -18.86
C TRP A 137 8.12 -13.45 -18.09
N MET A 138 8.46 -14.59 -17.49
CA MET A 138 9.75 -14.76 -16.83
C MET A 138 10.74 -15.39 -17.82
N PRO A 139 11.77 -14.66 -18.29
CA PRO A 139 12.78 -15.25 -19.15
C PRO A 139 13.54 -16.37 -18.40
N THR A 140 14.10 -17.31 -19.15
CA THR A 140 14.87 -18.45 -18.59
C THR A 140 16.27 -18.53 -19.19
N GLY A 141 17.18 -19.24 -18.50
CA GLY A 141 18.54 -19.49 -18.97
C GLY A 141 19.32 -18.21 -19.27
N ALA A 142 19.86 -18.10 -20.49
CA ALA A 142 20.67 -16.94 -20.90
C ALA A 142 19.85 -15.63 -20.94
N ALA A 143 18.56 -15.69 -21.27
CA ALA A 143 17.70 -14.52 -21.30
C ALA A 143 17.43 -13.97 -19.89
N LEU A 144 17.36 -14.86 -18.88
CA LEU A 144 17.24 -14.44 -17.48
C LEU A 144 18.49 -13.71 -17.00
N LYS A 145 19.68 -14.25 -17.30
CA LYS A 145 20.95 -13.57 -16.99
C LYS A 145 21.06 -12.22 -17.70
N LYS A 146 20.64 -12.16 -18.96
CA LYS A 146 20.60 -10.89 -19.71
C LYS A 146 19.65 -9.88 -19.06
N LEU A 147 18.51 -10.30 -18.52
CA LEU A 147 17.61 -9.40 -17.78
C LEU A 147 18.28 -8.84 -16.52
N GLU A 148 18.95 -9.71 -15.76
CA GLU A 148 19.69 -9.33 -14.56
C GLU A 148 20.82 -8.36 -14.90
N ASP A 149 21.51 -8.59 -16.02
CA ASP A 149 22.61 -7.76 -16.45
C ASP A 149 22.17 -6.44 -17.09
N ASP A 150 21.20 -6.45 -17.99
CA ASP A 150 20.86 -5.25 -18.74
C ASP A 150 19.93 -4.33 -17.93
N LYS A 151 19.03 -4.91 -17.12
CA LYS A 151 18.00 -4.16 -16.39
C LYS A 151 18.20 -4.15 -14.89
N GLY A 152 19.14 -4.94 -14.35
CA GLY A 152 19.32 -5.03 -12.90
C GLY A 152 18.10 -5.62 -12.18
N ILE A 153 17.31 -6.45 -12.86
CA ILE A 153 16.10 -7.06 -12.29
C ILE A 153 16.34 -8.55 -12.07
N ILE A 154 16.27 -8.98 -10.82
CA ILE A 154 16.37 -10.39 -10.43
C ILE A 154 14.98 -10.94 -10.21
N ILE A 155 14.68 -12.08 -10.83
CA ILE A 155 13.38 -12.75 -10.68
C ILE A 155 13.62 -14.19 -10.23
N ARG A 156 13.02 -14.60 -9.11
CA ARG A 156 13.16 -15.96 -8.58
C ARG A 156 11.83 -16.48 -8.04
N PHE A 157 11.59 -17.78 -8.21
CA PHE A 157 10.52 -18.48 -7.50
C PHE A 157 10.91 -18.69 -6.04
N VAL A 158 10.02 -18.35 -5.12
CA VAL A 158 10.26 -18.47 -3.68
C VAL A 158 9.42 -19.60 -3.13
N ILE A 159 10.10 -20.58 -2.51
CA ILE A 159 9.47 -21.75 -1.93
C ILE A 159 10.16 -22.15 -0.63
N GLY A 160 9.41 -22.67 0.34
CA GLY A 160 9.95 -23.31 1.53
C GLY A 160 10.27 -24.79 1.29
N ARG A 161 10.71 -25.46 2.34
CA ARG A 161 10.96 -26.90 2.38
C ARG A 161 9.74 -27.66 2.88
N SER A 162 9.63 -28.94 2.55
CA SER A 162 8.58 -29.78 3.11
C SER A 162 8.81 -30.01 4.62
N ALA A 163 7.75 -30.40 5.33
CA ALA A 163 7.87 -30.74 6.75
C ALA A 163 8.85 -31.90 6.99
N ASN A 164 8.91 -32.84 6.04
CA ASN A 164 9.82 -33.97 6.04
C ASN A 164 10.97 -33.72 5.07
N ARG A 165 12.04 -33.08 5.57
CA ARG A 165 13.24 -32.74 4.81
C ARG A 165 13.70 -33.92 3.94
N GLY A 166 13.84 -33.67 2.63
CA GLY A 166 14.33 -34.66 1.66
C GLY A 166 13.29 -35.66 1.15
N ASP A 167 12.00 -35.43 1.42
CA ASP A 167 10.91 -36.21 0.82
C ASP A 167 10.82 -36.05 -0.70
N SER A 168 9.78 -36.64 -1.32
CA SER A 168 9.57 -36.52 -2.77
C SER A 168 9.27 -35.08 -3.23
N LEU A 169 8.64 -34.27 -2.37
CA LEU A 169 8.32 -32.88 -2.68
C LEU A 169 9.59 -32.03 -2.73
N ASP A 170 10.45 -32.14 -1.71
CA ASP A 170 11.76 -31.48 -1.68
C ASP A 170 12.63 -31.91 -2.85
N ARG A 171 12.71 -33.22 -3.12
CA ARG A 171 13.49 -33.75 -4.25
C ARG A 171 12.97 -33.25 -5.60
N GLY A 172 11.66 -33.07 -5.75
CA GLY A 172 11.04 -32.49 -6.93
C GLY A 172 11.52 -31.06 -7.17
N ILE A 173 11.49 -30.22 -6.13
CA ILE A 173 11.97 -28.84 -6.20
C ILE A 173 13.48 -28.78 -6.43
N ASP A 174 14.27 -29.59 -5.75
CA ASP A 174 15.72 -29.63 -5.95
C ASP A 174 16.08 -30.07 -7.38
N SER A 175 15.32 -31.01 -7.97
CA SER A 175 15.49 -31.41 -9.38
C SER A 175 15.16 -30.27 -10.34
N GLU A 176 14.02 -29.61 -10.14
CA GLU A 176 13.61 -28.47 -10.97
C GLU A 176 14.60 -27.31 -10.87
N ASN A 177 15.08 -27.01 -9.66
CA ASN A 177 16.09 -25.96 -9.44
C ASN A 177 17.43 -26.30 -10.10
N ARG A 178 17.85 -27.57 -10.14
CA ARG A 178 19.04 -27.98 -10.91
C ARG A 178 18.88 -27.73 -12.41
N GLN A 179 17.67 -27.81 -12.94
CA GLN A 179 17.41 -27.62 -14.36
C GLN A 179 17.32 -26.14 -14.75
N HIS A 180 16.64 -25.32 -13.92
CA HIS A 180 16.33 -23.93 -14.27
C HIS A 180 17.14 -22.88 -13.50
N ASN A 181 17.67 -23.24 -12.33
CA ASN A 181 18.44 -22.37 -11.43
C ASN A 181 17.75 -21.02 -11.16
N ASP A 182 16.44 -21.08 -10.92
CA ASP A 182 15.57 -19.91 -10.80
C ASP A 182 14.78 -19.87 -9.47
N PHE A 183 15.20 -20.65 -8.46
CA PHE A 183 14.58 -20.64 -7.13
C PHE A 183 15.39 -19.92 -6.06
N ILE A 184 14.66 -19.37 -5.10
CA ILE A 184 15.09 -19.11 -3.71
C ILE A 184 14.38 -20.16 -2.86
N ILE A 185 15.16 -21.08 -2.30
CA ILE A 185 14.65 -22.13 -1.42
C ILE A 185 14.92 -21.72 0.02
N LEU A 186 13.86 -21.41 0.75
CA LEU A 186 13.92 -20.99 2.15
C LEU A 186 13.90 -22.21 3.07
N ASP A 187 14.61 -22.12 4.20
CA ASP A 187 14.72 -23.24 5.16
C ASP A 187 13.47 -23.46 6.03
N ASN A 188 12.44 -22.63 5.90
CA ASN A 188 11.19 -22.82 6.63
C ASN A 188 10.32 -23.90 5.99
N ASN A 189 9.44 -24.48 6.81
CA ASN A 189 8.44 -25.41 6.33
C ASN A 189 7.38 -24.68 5.48
N GLU A 190 7.00 -25.30 4.39
CA GLU A 190 5.99 -24.83 3.45
C GLU A 190 4.59 -25.23 3.95
N ALA A 191 3.83 -24.27 4.45
CA ALA A 191 2.45 -24.47 4.86
C ALA A 191 1.56 -23.29 4.43
N PRO A 192 0.27 -23.52 4.09
CA PRO A 192 -0.65 -22.45 3.68
C PRO A 192 -0.81 -21.34 4.72
N GLU A 193 -0.80 -21.70 6.00
CA GLU A 193 -0.94 -20.75 7.12
C GLU A 193 0.34 -19.92 7.35
N GLU A 194 1.46 -20.30 6.71
CA GLU A 194 2.76 -19.64 6.86
C GLU A 194 3.10 -18.65 5.72
N LEU A 195 2.13 -18.21 4.90
CA LEU A 195 2.38 -17.24 3.82
C LEU A 195 3.00 -15.91 4.30
N PRO A 196 2.53 -15.29 5.40
CA PRO A 196 3.16 -14.07 5.91
C PRO A 196 4.60 -14.33 6.38
N LYS A 197 4.84 -15.49 7.01
CA LYS A 197 6.17 -15.92 7.47
C LYS A 197 7.12 -16.13 6.29
N LYS A 198 6.67 -16.81 5.23
CA LYS A 198 7.44 -16.95 3.98
C LYS A 198 7.75 -15.59 3.35
N THR A 199 6.76 -14.70 3.31
CA THR A 199 6.95 -13.34 2.78
C THR A 199 8.03 -12.59 3.55
N LYS A 200 7.99 -12.64 4.89
CA LYS A 200 8.99 -12.03 5.76
C LYS A 200 10.39 -12.60 5.49
N LEU A 201 10.50 -13.93 5.43
CA LEU A 201 11.77 -14.61 5.18
C LEU A 201 12.33 -14.30 3.79
N PHE A 202 11.48 -14.21 2.78
CA PHE A 202 11.87 -13.77 1.44
C PHE A 202 12.49 -12.37 1.48
N PHE A 203 11.81 -11.39 2.06
CA PHE A 203 12.34 -10.02 2.11
C PHE A 203 13.65 -9.94 2.90
N ALA A 204 13.75 -10.67 4.02
CA ALA A 204 14.98 -10.74 4.80
C ALA A 204 16.14 -11.35 3.98
N HIS A 205 15.91 -12.49 3.32
CA HIS A 205 16.90 -13.13 2.48
C HIS A 205 17.30 -12.25 1.29
N ALA A 206 16.33 -11.61 0.64
CA ALA A 206 16.57 -10.78 -0.53
C ALA A 206 17.40 -9.55 -0.18
N ALA A 207 17.08 -8.85 0.92
CA ALA A 207 17.81 -7.68 1.38
C ALA A 207 19.23 -8.00 1.90
N ASP A 208 19.46 -9.22 2.39
CA ASP A 208 20.81 -9.65 2.78
C ASP A 208 21.67 -10.01 1.56
N THR A 209 21.06 -10.71 0.60
CA THR A 209 21.76 -11.27 -0.57
C THR A 209 22.05 -10.22 -1.64
N TRP A 210 21.06 -9.37 -1.94
CA TRP A 210 21.12 -8.40 -3.03
C TRP A 210 20.98 -6.98 -2.50
N ASP A 211 21.75 -6.08 -3.07
CA ASP A 211 21.62 -4.64 -2.83
C ASP A 211 20.81 -4.03 -3.98
N ALA A 212 19.50 -3.93 -3.77
CA ALA A 212 18.55 -3.45 -4.77
C ALA A 212 17.69 -2.30 -4.24
N GLU A 213 17.26 -1.43 -5.16
CA GLU A 213 16.39 -0.28 -4.85
C GLU A 213 14.98 -0.71 -4.43
N PHE A 214 14.46 -1.76 -5.08
CA PHE A 214 13.13 -2.27 -4.82
C PHE A 214 13.12 -3.78 -4.55
N TYR A 215 12.26 -4.20 -3.63
CA TYR A 215 11.96 -5.60 -3.38
C TYR A 215 10.48 -5.82 -3.60
N ALA A 216 10.14 -6.74 -4.50
CA ALA A 216 8.77 -6.99 -4.92
C ALA A 216 8.36 -8.44 -4.64
N LYS A 217 7.10 -8.61 -4.26
CA LYS A 217 6.47 -9.91 -4.02
C LYS A 217 5.32 -10.09 -4.99
N VAL A 218 5.29 -11.21 -5.70
CA VAL A 218 4.25 -11.56 -6.69
C VAL A 218 3.73 -12.97 -6.42
N ASN A 219 2.46 -13.25 -6.73
CA ASN A 219 1.89 -14.60 -6.66
C ASN A 219 2.11 -15.37 -7.96
N ASP A 220 2.21 -16.69 -7.89
CA ASP A 220 2.36 -17.61 -9.03
C ASP A 220 1.13 -17.74 -9.97
N ALA A 221 0.16 -16.84 -9.87
CA ALA A 221 -1.05 -16.78 -10.68
C ALA A 221 -1.25 -15.41 -11.34
N VAL A 222 -0.19 -14.61 -11.43
CA VAL A 222 -0.21 -13.25 -11.96
C VAL A 222 0.74 -13.14 -13.16
N TYR A 223 0.36 -12.30 -14.13
CA TYR A 223 1.22 -11.89 -15.23
C TYR A 223 1.84 -10.53 -14.92
N VAL A 224 3.14 -10.38 -15.17
CA VAL A 224 3.86 -9.12 -14.95
C VAL A 224 4.55 -8.69 -16.24
N ASN A 225 4.27 -7.46 -16.69
CA ASN A 225 5.03 -6.83 -17.75
C ASN A 225 6.31 -6.23 -17.14
N ILE A 226 7.44 -6.91 -17.32
CA ILE A 226 8.74 -6.53 -16.73
C ILE A 226 9.22 -5.17 -17.22
N ASP A 227 8.98 -4.84 -18.49
CA ASP A 227 9.43 -3.58 -19.09
C ASP A 227 8.67 -2.40 -18.51
N ALA A 228 7.35 -2.52 -18.45
CA ALA A 228 6.50 -1.51 -17.84
C ALA A 228 6.79 -1.36 -16.34
N LEU A 229 7.01 -2.47 -15.63
CA LEU A 229 7.38 -2.45 -14.22
C LEU A 229 8.73 -1.73 -14.01
N GLY A 230 9.76 -2.10 -14.78
CA GLY A 230 11.07 -1.47 -14.69
C GLY A 230 11.03 0.04 -14.97
N ALA A 231 10.31 0.45 -16.02
CA ALA A 231 10.11 1.86 -16.33
C ALA A 231 9.38 2.61 -15.19
N MET A 232 8.35 2.01 -14.60
CA MET A 232 7.62 2.61 -13.48
C MET A 232 8.51 2.76 -12.24
N LEU A 233 9.27 1.72 -11.88
CA LEU A 233 10.19 1.77 -10.74
C LEU A 233 11.28 2.83 -10.92
N ALA A 234 11.79 3.01 -12.14
CA ALA A 234 12.79 4.03 -12.45
C ALA A 234 12.30 5.46 -12.11
N THR A 235 11.00 5.73 -12.22
CA THR A 235 10.39 7.04 -11.86
C THR A 235 10.25 7.28 -10.35
N HIS A 236 10.63 6.31 -9.52
CA HIS A 236 10.52 6.36 -8.06
C HIS A 236 11.87 6.21 -7.35
N LEU A 237 12.99 6.16 -8.08
CA LEU A 237 14.33 5.97 -7.50
C LEU A 237 14.78 7.11 -6.58
N ASP A 238 14.28 8.33 -6.82
CA ASP A 238 14.59 9.53 -6.04
C ASP A 238 13.72 9.66 -4.78
N LYS A 239 12.72 8.78 -4.61
CA LYS A 239 11.74 8.88 -3.52
C LYS A 239 12.07 7.89 -2.39
N PRO A 240 12.29 8.35 -1.16
CA PRO A 240 12.57 7.45 -0.04
C PRO A 240 11.31 6.71 0.43
N ARG A 241 11.47 5.47 0.90
CA ARG A 241 10.43 4.67 1.60
C ARG A 241 9.13 4.49 0.80
N VAL A 242 9.27 4.20 -0.49
CA VAL A 242 8.13 3.99 -1.38
C VAL A 242 7.53 2.59 -1.20
N TYR A 243 6.22 2.51 -1.06
CA TYR A 243 5.46 1.26 -1.08
C TYR A 243 4.41 1.32 -2.20
N ILE A 244 4.52 0.43 -3.18
CA ILE A 244 3.70 0.42 -4.41
C ILE A 244 2.90 -0.87 -4.50
N GLY A 245 1.63 -0.74 -4.84
CA GLY A 245 0.71 -1.85 -4.97
C GLY A 245 -0.73 -1.38 -5.15
N CYS A 246 -1.64 -2.33 -5.34
CA CYS A 246 -3.06 -2.06 -5.24
C CYS A 246 -3.45 -2.08 -3.76
N MET A 247 -3.36 -0.93 -3.10
CA MET A 247 -3.74 -0.78 -1.69
C MET A 247 -5.26 -0.78 -1.59
N LYS A 248 -5.81 -1.67 -0.76
CA LYS A 248 -7.23 -1.71 -0.45
C LYS A 248 -7.45 -1.04 0.90
N SER A 249 -8.32 -0.04 0.93
CA SER A 249 -8.91 0.49 2.15
C SER A 249 -10.26 -0.18 2.40
N GLY A 250 -10.61 -0.42 3.66
CA GLY A 250 -11.90 -0.98 4.03
C GLY A 250 -11.86 -1.70 5.36
N GLU A 251 -12.97 -2.36 5.69
CA GLU A 251 -13.09 -3.15 6.91
C GLU A 251 -12.20 -4.41 6.87
N VAL A 252 -11.79 -4.86 8.04
CA VAL A 252 -11.19 -6.17 8.26
C VAL A 252 -12.32 -7.14 8.58
N PHE A 253 -12.50 -8.14 7.74
CA PHE A 253 -13.58 -9.11 7.91
C PHE A 253 -13.27 -10.07 9.06
N SER A 254 -13.97 -9.91 10.19
CA SER A 254 -13.83 -10.71 11.40
C SER A 254 -14.82 -11.88 11.49
N GLU A 255 -15.76 -11.98 10.56
CA GLU A 255 -16.76 -13.05 10.53
C GLU A 255 -16.19 -14.33 9.86
N PRO A 256 -16.16 -15.49 10.55
CA PRO A 256 -15.58 -16.74 10.02
C PRO A 256 -16.25 -17.27 8.76
N THR A 257 -17.50 -16.91 8.52
CA THR A 257 -18.28 -17.32 7.34
C THR A 257 -17.95 -16.47 6.10
N HIS A 258 -17.27 -15.34 6.28
CA HIS A 258 -16.93 -14.45 5.18
C HIS A 258 -15.75 -14.99 4.37
N LYS A 259 -15.82 -14.88 3.03
CA LYS A 259 -14.78 -15.37 2.11
C LYS A 259 -13.37 -14.81 2.43
N TRP A 260 -13.33 -13.59 2.93
CA TRP A 260 -12.10 -12.85 3.23
C TRP A 260 -11.84 -12.74 4.73
N TYR A 261 -12.39 -13.67 5.52
CA TYR A 261 -12.15 -13.75 6.96
C TYR A 261 -10.65 -13.70 7.27
N GLU A 262 -10.25 -12.76 8.12
CA GLU A 262 -8.90 -12.64 8.63
C GLU A 262 -8.85 -13.25 10.05
N PRO A 263 -8.24 -14.43 10.26
CA PRO A 263 -8.18 -15.07 11.59
C PRO A 263 -7.47 -14.20 12.63
N ASP A 264 -6.56 -13.33 12.20
CA ASP A 264 -5.83 -12.40 13.04
C ASP A 264 -6.45 -10.98 13.03
N TRP A 265 -7.74 -10.84 12.74
CA TRP A 265 -8.41 -9.54 12.63
C TRP A 265 -8.21 -8.65 13.87
N TRP A 266 -8.10 -9.27 15.04
CA TRP A 266 -7.87 -8.60 16.33
C TRP A 266 -6.54 -7.84 16.39
N LYS A 267 -5.55 -8.16 15.52
CA LYS A 267 -4.29 -7.42 15.42
C LYS A 267 -4.43 -6.06 14.73
N PHE A 268 -5.54 -5.84 14.02
CA PHE A 268 -5.81 -4.62 13.27
C PHE A 268 -6.59 -3.57 14.07
N GLY A 269 -6.88 -3.85 15.35
CA GLY A 269 -7.66 -3.00 16.25
C GLY A 269 -9.14 -3.38 16.27
N ASP A 270 -9.87 -2.76 17.20
CA ASP A 270 -11.22 -3.18 17.54
C ASP A 270 -12.21 -2.62 16.51
N GLY A 271 -13.04 -3.48 15.92
CA GLY A 271 -14.20 -3.09 15.09
C GLY A 271 -15.31 -2.34 15.84
N LYS A 272 -14.99 -1.74 16.98
CA LYS A 272 -15.83 -0.85 17.78
C LYS A 272 -15.01 0.38 18.14
N SER A 273 -15.12 1.42 17.32
CA SER A 273 -14.93 2.80 17.75
C SER A 273 -16.26 3.52 17.57
#